data_AF-A0A7S1ZFP2-F1
#
_entry.id   AF-A0A7S1ZFP2-F1
#
_cell.length_a   1.000
_cell.length_b   1.000
_cell.length_c   1.000
_cell.angle_alpha   90.00
_cell.angle_beta   90.00
_cell.angle_gamma   90.00
#
_symmetry.space_group_name_H-M   'P 1'
#
loop_
_entity.id
_entity.type
_entity.pdbx_description
1 polymer ?
#
loop_
_entity_poly.entity_id
_entity_poly.type
_entity_poly.pdbx_seq_one_letter_code
_entity_poly.pdbx_strand_id
1 'polypeptide(L)'
;RKVMPFCITNVLVALLVSYLDETHVFDLSFSDKGHTFLSIMVSYLIVTRTHVAHSRYMENRRYLSDVMKACRELIQHAVTFTRYETGREAKAWRADLARRTCSLLRT
;
A
#
# COMPACT_ATOMS: atom_id res chain seq x y z
N ARG A 1 -12.17 3.96 7.43
CA ARG A 1 -13.02 4.75 8.36
C ARG A 1 -12.63 6.24 8.53
N LYS A 2 -11.52 6.74 7.95
CA LYS A 2 -11.10 8.14 8.13
C LYS A 2 -11.76 9.16 7.18
N VAL A 3 -12.63 8.73 6.27
CA VAL A 3 -13.24 9.61 5.24
C VAL A 3 -14.50 10.32 5.75
N MET A 4 -15.24 9.68 6.68
CA MET A 4 -16.47 10.21 7.26
C MET A 4 -16.36 11.63 7.83
N PRO A 5 -15.33 12.01 8.63
CA PRO A 5 -15.25 13.38 9.14
C PRO A 5 -15.08 14.41 8.01
N PHE A 6 -14.32 14.09 6.96
CA PHE A 6 -14.14 15.00 5.82
C PHE A 6 -15.45 15.20 5.03
N CYS A 7 -16.26 14.15 4.87
CA CYS A 7 -17.57 14.25 4.23
C CYS A 7 -18.51 15.15 5.04
N ILE A 8 -18.57 14.98 6.36
CA ILE A 8 -19.42 15.81 7.24
C ILE A 8 -18.97 17.27 7.19
N THR A 9 -17.66 17.55 7.29
CA THR A 9 -17.14 18.91 7.16
C THR A 9 -17.48 19.52 5.81
N ASN A 10 -17.36 18.78 4.71
CA ASN A 10 -17.69 19.28 3.38
C ASN A 10 -19.18 19.66 3.24
N VAL A 11 -20.08 18.84 3.80
CA VAL A 11 -21.53 19.13 3.82
C VAL A 11 -21.85 20.36 4.68
N LEU A 12 -21.23 20.49 5.86
CA LEU A 12 -21.41 21.66 6.73
C LEU A 12 -20.92 22.95 6.08
N VAL A 13 -19.77 22.90 5.39
CA VAL A 13 -19.24 24.05 4.64
C VAL A 13 -20.17 24.42 3.48
N ALA A 14 -20.70 23.44 2.74
CA ALA A 14 -21.65 23.70 1.66
C ALA A 14 -22.94 24.36 2.18
N LEU A 15 -23.51 23.85 3.27
CA LEU A 15 -24.70 24.44 3.91
C LEU A 15 -24.44 25.87 4.40
N LEU A 16 -23.27 26.12 4.98
CA LEU A 16 -22.89 27.44 5.46
C LEU A 16 -22.73 28.45 4.32
N VAL A 17 -22.15 28.03 3.18
CA VAL A 17 -22.06 28.86 1.97
C VAL A 17 -23.45 29.17 1.41
N SER A 18 -24.35 28.17 1.32
CA SER A 18 -25.72 28.40 0.84
C SER A 18 -26.51 29.37 1.73
N TYR A 19 -26.34 29.29 3.06
CA TYR A 19 -27.00 30.21 3.99
C TYR A 19 -26.46 31.65 3.90
N LEU A 20 -25.16 31.81 3.67
CA LEU A 20 -24.52 33.12 3.47
C LEU A 20 -24.94 33.78 2.15
N ASP A 21 -25.17 32.97 1.11
CA ASP A 21 -25.66 33.44 -0.19
C ASP A 21 -27.12 33.93 -0.10
N GLU A 22 -28.01 33.16 0.56
CA GLU A 22 -29.42 33.55 0.76
C GLU A 22 -29.59 34.84 1.58
N THR A 23 -28.66 35.14 2.49
CA THR A 23 -28.75 36.34 3.33
C THR A 23 -28.23 37.60 2.63
N HIS A 24 -27.73 37.52 1.39
CA HIS A 24 -27.24 38.64 0.57
C HIS A 24 -26.20 39.55 1.24
N VAL A 25 -25.58 39.12 2.34
CA VAL A 25 -24.63 39.94 3.13
C VAL A 25 -23.27 40.05 2.43
N PHE A 26 -22.91 39.08 1.57
CA PHE A 26 -21.64 39.05 0.85
C PHE A 26 -21.84 38.58 -0.59
N ASP A 27 -21.31 39.33 -1.56
CA ASP A 27 -21.27 38.94 -2.97
C ASP A 27 -20.13 37.93 -3.17
N LEU A 28 -20.43 36.64 -2.93
CA LEU A 28 -19.51 35.51 -3.06
C LEU A 28 -19.32 35.14 -4.55
N SER A 29 -18.83 36.08 -5.35
CA SER A 29 -18.47 35.83 -6.74
C SER A 29 -17.18 34.99 -6.82
N PHE A 30 -17.31 33.67 -6.61
CA PHE A 30 -16.21 32.73 -6.86
C PHE A 30 -15.89 32.68 -8.36
N SER A 31 -14.64 32.96 -8.72
CA SER A 31 -14.18 32.83 -10.11
C SER A 31 -14.09 31.34 -10.49
N ASP A 32 -15.03 30.89 -11.31
CA ASP A 32 -15.14 29.51 -11.79
C ASP A 32 -13.85 29.00 -12.49
N LYS A 33 -13.10 29.94 -13.09
CA LYS A 33 -11.80 29.67 -13.73
C LYS A 33 -10.74 29.19 -12.74
N GLY A 34 -10.73 29.74 -11.52
CA GLY A 34 -9.76 29.35 -10.48
C GLY A 34 -10.03 27.95 -9.95
N HIS A 35 -11.30 27.61 -9.72
CA HIS A 35 -11.70 26.27 -9.28
C HIS A 35 -11.43 25.20 -10.35
N THR A 36 -11.67 25.52 -11.62
CA THR A 36 -11.38 24.62 -12.74
C THR A 36 -9.89 24.29 -12.82
N PHE A 37 -9.02 25.30 -12.74
CA PHE A 37 -7.57 25.09 -12.77
C PHE A 37 -7.08 24.27 -11.58
N LEU A 38 -7.57 24.57 -10.37
CA LEU A 38 -7.23 23.82 -9.16
C LEU A 38 -7.68 22.36 -9.26
N SER A 39 -8.87 22.10 -9.81
CA SER A 39 -9.39 20.75 -10.02
C SER A 39 -8.50 19.91 -10.93
N ILE A 40 -7.99 20.51 -12.01
CA ILE A 40 -7.04 19.85 -12.94
C ILE A 40 -5.74 19.51 -12.21
N MET A 41 -5.16 20.45 -11.46
CA MET A 41 -3.93 20.21 -10.71
C MET A 41 -4.09 19.11 -9.65
N VAL A 42 -5.18 19.15 -8.88
CA VAL A 42 -5.49 18.14 -7.86
C VAL A 42 -5.67 16.77 -8.49
N SER A 43 -6.39 16.68 -9.61
CA SER A 43 -6.61 15.43 -10.34
C SER A 43 -5.28 14.83 -10.80
N TYR A 44 -4.39 15.64 -11.38
CA TYR A 44 -3.05 15.21 -11.76
C TYR A 44 -2.25 14.67 -10.56
N LEU A 45 -2.19 15.43 -9.46
CA LEU A 45 -1.46 15.04 -8.26
C LEU A 45 -1.98 13.74 -7.64
N ILE A 46 -3.30 13.53 -7.65
CA ILE A 46 -3.92 12.30 -7.16
C ILE A 46 -3.45 11.12 -8.02
N VAL A 47 -3.54 11.23 -9.35
CA VAL A 47 -3.11 10.16 -10.27
C VAL A 47 -1.63 9.86 -10.12
N THR A 48 -0.77 10.88 -10.05
CA THR A 48 0.67 10.67 -9.84
C THR A 48 0.96 9.97 -8.51
N ARG A 49 0.31 10.39 -7.43
CA ARG A 49 0.51 9.78 -6.11
C ARG A 49 0.00 8.34 -6.07
N THR A 50 -1.17 8.06 -6.64
CA THR A 50 -1.71 6.70 -6.69
C THR A 50 -0.85 5.80 -7.56
N HIS A 51 -0.36 6.29 -8.69
CA HIS A 51 0.58 5.57 -9.55
C HIS A 51 1.87 5.22 -8.81
N VAL A 52 2.52 6.18 -8.14
CA VAL A 52 3.74 5.94 -7.35
C VAL A 52 3.48 4.95 -6.21
N ALA A 53 2.37 5.11 -5.47
CA ALA A 53 2.01 4.19 -4.40
C ALA A 53 1.77 2.77 -4.92
N HIS A 54 1.08 2.64 -6.06
CA HIS A 54 0.81 1.35 -6.71
C HIS A 54 2.09 0.70 -7.23
N SER A 55 2.97 1.45 -7.88
CA SER A 55 4.26 0.97 -8.36
C SER A 55 5.12 0.43 -7.21
N ARG A 56 5.25 1.19 -6.12
CA ARG A 56 5.97 0.74 -4.91
C ARG A 56 5.33 -0.51 -4.27
N TYR A 57 4.00 -0.58 -4.24
CA TYR A 57 3.32 -1.78 -3.75
C TYR A 57 3.64 -3.02 -4.59
N MET A 58 3.62 -2.89 -5.92
CA MET A 58 3.96 -3.98 -6.83
C MET A 58 5.42 -4.39 -6.73
N GLU A 59 6.33 -3.43 -6.58
CA GLU A 59 7.75 -3.67 -6.38
C GLU A 59 8.02 -4.43 -5.07
N ASN A 60 7.42 -4.00 -3.95
CA ASN A 60 7.52 -4.71 -2.67
C ASN A 60 6.97 -6.14 -2.77
N ARG A 61 5.85 -6.32 -3.46
CA ARG A 61 5.27 -7.65 -3.70
C ARG A 61 6.21 -8.53 -4.54
N ARG A 62 6.90 -7.96 -5.53
CA ARG A 62 7.93 -8.67 -6.31
C ARG A 62 9.07 -9.12 -5.41
N TYR A 63 9.63 -8.23 -4.59
CA TYR A 63 10.71 -8.58 -3.67
C TYR A 63 10.30 -9.68 -2.69
N LEU A 64 9.08 -9.64 -2.15
CA LEU A 64 8.57 -10.72 -1.31
C LEU A 64 8.50 -12.06 -2.06
N SER A 65 8.05 -12.04 -3.30
CA SER A 65 8.02 -13.23 -4.17
C SER A 65 9.42 -13.80 -4.41
N ASP A 66 10.41 -12.93 -4.65
CA ASP A 66 11.79 -13.34 -4.87
C ASP A 66 12.42 -13.93 -3.60
N VAL A 67 12.15 -13.37 -2.42
CA VAL A 67 12.57 -13.95 -1.13
C VAL A 67 11.93 -15.32 -0.92
N MET A 68 10.63 -15.49 -1.21
CA MET A 68 9.97 -16.79 -1.12
C MET A 68 10.61 -17.86 -2.02
N LYS A 69 11.03 -17.47 -3.23
CA LYS A 69 11.75 -18.37 -4.15
C LYS A 69 13.13 -18.74 -3.59
N ALA A 70 13.92 -17.75 -3.19
CA ALA A 70 15.25 -17.96 -2.62
C ALA A 70 15.21 -18.86 -1.37
N CYS A 71 14.20 -18.69 -0.51
CA CYS A 71 13.96 -19.57 0.64
C CYS A 71 13.73 -21.04 0.24
N ARG A 72 12.98 -21.28 -0.83
CA ARG A 72 12.75 -22.65 -1.35
C ARG A 72 14.01 -23.23 -1.97
N GLU A 73 14.74 -22.43 -2.75
CA GLU A 73 16.01 -22.82 -3.35
C GLU A 73 17.04 -23.18 -2.27
N LEU A 74 17.12 -22.41 -1.18
CA LEU A 74 17.98 -22.70 -0.03
C LEU A 74 17.70 -24.09 0.56
N ILE A 75 16.43 -24.43 0.77
CA ILE A 75 16.04 -25.75 1.30
C ILE A 75 16.41 -26.85 0.30
N GLN A 76 16.18 -26.64 -0.99
CA GLN A 76 16.53 -27.59 -2.04
C GLN A 76 18.04 -27.83 -2.12
N HIS A 77 18.85 -26.78 -2.04
CA HIS A 77 20.31 -26.88 -1.99
C HIS A 77 20.78 -27.61 -0.74
N ALA A 78 20.21 -27.30 0.44
CA ALA A 78 20.55 -27.97 1.69
C ALA A 78 20.24 -29.48 1.65
N VAL A 79 19.09 -29.87 1.11
CA VAL A 79 18.71 -31.28 0.91
C VAL A 79 19.66 -31.96 -0.08
N THR A 80 20.04 -31.28 -1.16
CA THR A 80 20.90 -31.83 -2.21
C THR A 80 22.33 -32.03 -1.71
N PHE A 81 22.88 -31.04 -0.98
CA PHE A 81 24.22 -31.09 -0.41
C PHE A 81 24.35 -32.20 0.64
N THR A 82 23.30 -32.39 1.45
CA THR A 82 23.30 -33.42 2.49
C THR A 82 22.73 -34.75 2.02
N ARG A 83 22.52 -34.98 0.71
CA ARG A 83 21.80 -36.16 0.18
C ARG A 83 22.34 -37.51 0.66
N TYR A 84 23.66 -37.62 0.82
CA TYR A 84 24.31 -38.86 1.25
C TYR A 84 24.19 -39.12 2.76
N GLU A 85 23.93 -38.08 3.53
CA GLU A 85 23.70 -38.16 4.98
C GLU A 85 22.24 -38.55 5.24
N THR A 86 22.02 -39.83 5.53
CA THR A 86 20.68 -40.40 5.84
C THR A 86 20.40 -40.50 7.34
N GLY A 87 21.35 -40.09 8.18
CA GLY A 87 21.23 -40.12 9.63
C GLY A 87 20.05 -39.31 10.17
N ARG A 88 19.55 -39.72 11.35
CA ARG A 88 18.44 -39.04 12.04
C ARG A 88 18.74 -37.56 12.31
N GLU A 89 20.00 -37.24 12.59
CA GLU A 89 20.47 -35.87 12.82
C GLU A 89 20.38 -35.00 11.57
N ALA A 90 20.81 -35.51 10.40
CA ALA A 90 20.70 -34.78 9.13
C ALA A 90 19.24 -34.49 8.77
N LYS A 91 18.33 -35.44 9.02
CA LYS A 91 16.88 -35.23 8.83
C LYS A 91 16.31 -34.19 9.79
N ALA A 92 16.71 -34.22 11.06
CA ALA A 92 16.30 -33.24 12.06
C ALA A 92 16.82 -31.83 11.72
N TRP A 93 18.06 -31.71 11.28
CA TRP A 93 18.66 -30.46 10.85
C TRP A 93 17.94 -29.84 9.64
N ARG A 94 17.62 -30.64 8.60
CA ARG A 94 16.83 -30.15 7.44
C ARG A 94 15.45 -29.65 7.85
N ALA A 95 14.79 -30.35 8.79
CA ALA A 95 13.50 -29.91 9.33
C ALA A 95 13.63 -28.62 10.16
N ASP A 96 14.72 -28.44 10.90
CA ASP A 96 15.00 -27.21 11.63
C ASP A 96 15.26 -26.03 10.69
N LEU A 97 16.08 -26.24 9.66
CA LEU A 97 16.34 -25.26 8.60
C LEU A 97 15.04 -24.83 7.93
N ALA A 98 14.19 -25.78 7.52
CA ALA A 98 12.89 -25.46 6.92
C ALA A 98 11.99 -24.63 7.85
N ARG A 99 11.96 -24.94 9.16
CA ARG A 99 11.21 -24.16 10.14
C ARG A 99 11.73 -22.74 10.29
N ARG A 100 13.04 -22.55 10.39
CA ARG A 100 13.68 -21.22 10.48
C ARG A 100 13.41 -20.38 9.23
N THR A 101 13.53 -20.99 8.06
CA THR A 101 13.22 -20.34 6.78
C THR A 101 11.74 -19.92 6.71
N CYS A 102 10.81 -20.76 7.18
CA CYS A 102 9.40 -20.39 7.27
C CYS A 102 9.14 -19.26 8.28
N SER A 103 9.86 -19.21 9.40
CA SER A 103 9.70 -18.10 10.36
C SER A 103 10.14 -16.75 9.79
N LEU A 104 11.17 -16.73 8.94
CA LEU A 104 11.64 -15.51 8.27
C LEU A 104 10.60 -14.92 7.31
N LEU A 105 9.75 -15.77 6.71
CA LEU A 105 8.68 -15.37 5.79
C LEU A 105 7.41 -14.89 6.48
N ARG A 106 7.30 -15.06 7.80
CA ARG A 106 6.08 -14.74 8.58
C ARG A 106 6.13 -13.36 9.25
N THR A 107 7.31 -12.77 9.39
CA THR A 107 7.54 -11.39 9.85
C THR A 107 7.22 -10.37 8.77
#